data_AF-A0A8I0H796-F1
#
_entry.id   AF-A0A8I0H796-F1
#
_cell.length_a   1.000
_cell.length_b   1.000
_cell.length_c   1.000
_cell.angle_alpha   90.00
_cell.angle_beta   90.00
_cell.angle_gamma   90.00
#
_symmetry.space_group_name_H-M   'P 1'
#
loop_
_entity.id
_entity.type
_entity.pdbx_description
1 polymer ?
#
loop_
_entity_poly.entity_id
_entity_poly.type
_entity_poly.pdbx_seq_one_letter_code
_entity_poly.pdbx_strand_id
1 'polypeptide(L)'
;PSPPVGPALGSKGINIMEFCKQFNARTQDKAGKILPVIITYYADKSFDFVIKTPPVAIQLLEVTKQKSGSAEPNRKKVAEITWEQVR
;
A
#
# COMPACT_ATOMS: atom_id res chain seq x y z
N PRO A 1 13.83 -7.89 -9.83
CA PRO A 1 12.48 -7.43 -10.26
C PRO A 1 12.32 -5.93 -9.99
N SER A 2 12.67 -5.09 -10.97
CA SER A 2 12.53 -3.63 -10.84
C SER A 2 11.09 -3.29 -10.47
N PRO A 3 10.83 -2.71 -9.28
CA PRO A 3 9.47 -2.40 -8.90
C PRO A 3 8.87 -1.39 -9.89
N PRO A 4 7.57 -1.44 -10.18
CA PRO A 4 6.85 -0.49 -11.05
C PRO A 4 7.00 1.00 -10.61
N VAL A 5 7.59 1.23 -9.45
CA VAL A 5 8.02 2.53 -8.91
C VAL A 5 9.10 3.21 -9.76
N GLY A 6 10.04 2.45 -10.34
CA GLY A 6 11.20 3.00 -11.05
C GLY A 6 10.84 3.87 -12.26
N PRO A 7 10.05 3.37 -13.23
CA PRO A 7 9.64 4.16 -14.40
C PRO A 7 8.77 5.37 -14.04
N ALA A 8 7.85 5.22 -13.07
CA ALA A 8 6.94 6.29 -12.67
C ALA A 8 7.67 7.47 -12.02
N LEU A 9 8.59 7.20 -11.10
CA LEU A 9 9.36 8.24 -10.38
C LEU A 9 10.52 8.79 -11.21
N GLY A 10 11.19 7.95 -11.98
CA GLY A 10 12.30 8.37 -12.85
C GLY A 10 11.86 9.37 -13.91
N SER A 11 10.65 9.21 -14.46
CA SER A 11 10.07 10.16 -15.42
C SER A 11 9.84 11.58 -14.85
N LYS A 12 9.75 11.70 -13.53
CA LYS A 12 9.53 12.96 -12.81
C LYS A 12 10.81 13.57 -12.22
N GLY A 13 11.97 12.95 -12.47
CA GLY A 13 13.27 13.43 -11.96
C GLY A 13 13.48 13.22 -10.46
N ILE A 14 12.70 12.33 -9.84
CA ILE A 14 12.81 12.00 -8.41
C ILE A 14 13.90 10.94 -8.23
N ASN A 15 14.73 11.06 -7.19
CA ASN A 15 15.76 10.08 -6.90
C ASN A 15 15.15 8.78 -6.33
N ILE A 16 15.01 7.77 -7.21
CA ILE A 16 14.38 6.48 -6.92
C ILE A 16 15.09 5.75 -5.76
N MET A 17 16.41 5.82 -5.70
CA MET A 17 17.20 5.12 -4.68
C MET A 17 16.94 5.69 -3.28
N GLU A 18 16.85 7.02 -3.20
CA GLU A 18 16.55 7.73 -1.95
C GLU A 18 15.13 7.42 -1.48
N PHE A 19 14.15 7.47 -2.39
CA PHE A 19 12.78 7.08 -2.08
C PHE A 19 12.69 5.64 -1.57
N CYS A 20 13.29 4.68 -2.26
CA CYS A 20 13.27 3.27 -1.85
C CYS A 20 13.89 3.06 -0.46
N LYS A 21 14.98 3.77 -0.13
CA LYS A 21 15.64 3.69 1.19
C LYS A 21 14.74 4.25 2.29
N GLN A 22 14.19 5.44 2.10
CA GLN A 22 13.31 6.08 3.08
C GLN A 22 11.99 5.34 3.23
N PHE A 23 11.40 4.85 2.13
CA PHE A 23 10.18 4.05 2.15
C PHE A 23 10.41 2.76 2.93
N ASN A 24 11.43 1.98 2.58
CA ASN A 24 11.73 0.73 3.28
C ASN A 24 11.97 0.95 4.77
N ALA A 25 12.72 1.99 5.15
CA ALA A 25 12.98 2.33 6.56
C ALA A 25 11.69 2.66 7.33
N ARG A 26 10.78 3.44 6.72
CA ARG A 26 9.49 3.81 7.33
C ARG A 26 8.43 2.70 7.30
N THR A 27 8.66 1.63 6.54
CA THR A 27 7.73 0.49 6.41
C THR A 27 8.29 -0.81 6.96
N GLN A 28 9.42 -0.77 7.69
CA GLN A 28 10.03 -1.95 8.31
C GLN A 28 9.06 -2.65 9.27
N ASP A 29 8.25 -1.87 9.97
CA ASP A 29 7.19 -2.31 10.90
C ASP A 29 5.96 -2.92 10.20
N LYS A 30 5.80 -2.68 8.89
CA LYS A 30 4.65 -3.10 8.08
C LYS A 30 5.05 -4.02 6.92
N ALA A 31 6.15 -4.76 7.10
CA ALA A 31 6.66 -5.69 6.11
C ALA A 31 5.58 -6.71 5.67
N GLY A 32 5.41 -6.85 4.36
CA GLY A 32 4.47 -7.78 3.75
C GLY A 32 3.11 -7.20 3.35
N LYS A 33 2.78 -5.96 3.75
CA LYS A 33 1.51 -5.31 3.37
C LYS A 33 1.69 -4.31 2.24
N ILE A 34 0.71 -4.23 1.34
CA ILE A 34 0.68 -3.22 0.27
C ILE A 34 0.28 -1.88 0.88
N LEU A 35 1.24 -0.96 0.94
CA LEU A 35 1.04 0.38 1.50
C LEU A 35 0.88 1.42 0.39
N PRO A 36 -0.27 2.11 0.30
CA PRO A 36 -0.43 3.21 -0.62
C PRO A 36 0.40 4.41 -0.15
N VAL A 37 1.13 5.02 -1.08
CA VAL A 37 1.99 6.18 -0.81
C VAL A 37 1.56 7.34 -1.70
N ILE A 38 1.40 8.52 -1.11
CA ILE A 38 1.27 9.76 -1.87
C ILE A 38 2.62 10.45 -1.89
N ILE A 39 3.07 10.82 -3.08
CA ILE A 39 4.35 11.50 -3.29
C ILE A 39 4.05 12.88 -3.87
N THR A 40 4.47 13.91 -3.14
CA THR A 40 4.47 15.29 -3.57
C THR A 40 5.88 15.61 -4.04
N TYR A 41 6.03 16.12 -5.26
CA TYR A 41 7.33 16.54 -5.78
C TYR A 41 7.30 18.04 -6.10
N TYR A 42 8.44 18.67 -5.94
CA TYR A 42 8.61 20.11 -6.13
C TYR A 42 9.56 20.39 -7.30
N ALA A 43 9.53 21.62 -7.81
CA ALA A 43 10.34 22.04 -8.96
C ALA A 43 11.86 22.04 -8.68
N ASP A 44 12.25 22.11 -7.41
CA ASP A 44 13.64 22.03 -6.93
C ASP A 44 14.16 20.58 -6.84
N LYS A 45 13.38 19.60 -7.32
CA LYS A 45 13.66 18.15 -7.25
C LYS A 45 13.59 17.58 -5.84
N SER A 46 13.11 18.34 -4.86
CA SER A 46 12.72 17.78 -3.56
C SER A 46 11.42 16.98 -3.70
N PHE A 47 11.24 16.01 -2.81
CA PHE A 47 10.03 15.20 -2.75
C PHE A 47 9.68 14.91 -1.30
N ASP A 48 8.38 14.96 -1.02
CA ASP A 48 7.78 14.51 0.22
C ASP A 48 6.89 13.32 -0.06
N PHE A 49 6.82 12.39 0.87
CA PHE A 49 5.91 11.28 0.75
C PHE A 49 5.22 10.94 2.06
N VAL A 50 3.94 10.65 1.95
CA VAL A 50 3.08 10.24 3.06
C VAL A 50 2.65 8.80 2.82
N ILE A 51 3.03 7.91 3.74
CA ILE A 51 2.59 6.52 3.74
C ILE A 51 1.21 6.50 4.38
N LYS A 52 0.21 6.07 3.61
CA LYS A 52 -1.14 5.85 4.12
C LYS A 52 -1.28 4.44 4.69
N THR A 53 -2.26 4.28 5.54
CA THR A 53 -2.68 2.97 6.07
C THR A 53 -3.12 2.07 4.92
N PRO A 54 -2.78 0.77 4.94
CA PRO A 54 -3.20 -0.15 3.89
C PRO A 54 -4.72 -0.18 3.80
N PRO A 55 -5.31 -0.32 2.59
CA PRO A 55 -6.75 -0.38 2.43
C PRO A 55 -7.36 -1.46 3.33
N VAL A 56 -8.41 -1.09 4.05
CA VAL A 56 -9.11 -2.03 4.95
C VAL A 56 -9.56 -3.29 4.21
N ALA A 57 -9.92 -3.16 2.93
CA ALA A 57 -10.27 -4.30 2.07
C ALA A 57 -9.17 -5.38 2.01
N ILE A 58 -7.89 -4.99 1.87
CA ILE A 58 -6.77 -5.94 1.82
C ILE A 58 -6.57 -6.57 3.20
N GLN A 59 -6.66 -5.78 4.26
CA GLN A 59 -6.54 -6.27 5.64
C GLN A 59 -7.64 -7.30 5.98
N LEU A 60 -8.89 -7.03 5.56
CA LEU A 60 -10.00 -7.95 5.73
C LEU A 60 -9.81 -9.22 4.90
N LEU A 61 -9.31 -9.12 3.67
CA LEU A 61 -9.01 -10.29 2.84
C LEU A 61 -7.89 -11.16 3.44
N GLU A 62 -6.86 -10.55 4.03
CA GLU A 62 -5.80 -11.26 4.76
C GLU A 62 -6.35 -11.99 5.99
N VAL A 63 -7.15 -11.31 6.82
CA VAL A 63 -7.76 -11.89 8.03
C VAL A 63 -8.70 -13.05 7.69
N THR A 64 -9.47 -12.89 6.62
CA THR A 64 -10.44 -13.90 6.16
C THR A 64 -9.80 -14.99 5.28
N LYS A 65 -8.51 -14.86 4.95
CA LYS A 65 -7.75 -15.73 4.04
C LYS A 65 -8.35 -15.86 2.64
N GLN A 66 -9.14 -14.87 2.21
CA GLN A 66 -9.79 -14.87 0.91
C GLN A 66 -8.94 -14.16 -0.14
N LYS A 67 -8.94 -14.68 -1.37
CA LYS A 67 -8.17 -14.10 -2.49
C LYS A 67 -8.90 -12.95 -3.20
N SER A 68 -10.23 -12.91 -3.10
CA SER A 68 -11.06 -11.88 -3.73
C SER A 68 -12.30 -11.58 -2.90
N GLY A 69 -12.78 -10.35 -2.98
CA GLY A 69 -14.06 -9.95 -2.41
C GLY A 69 -15.24 -10.61 -3.14
N SER A 70 -16.45 -10.44 -2.58
CA SER A 70 -17.67 -10.89 -3.24
C SER A 70 -17.96 -10.08 -4.50
N ALA A 71 -18.27 -10.77 -5.60
CA ALA A 71 -18.73 -10.14 -6.84
C ALA A 71 -20.13 -9.52 -6.70
N GLU A 72 -20.93 -10.00 -5.73
CA GLU A 72 -22.27 -9.48 -5.42
C GLU A 72 -22.34 -9.13 -3.93
N PRO A 73 -22.02 -7.87 -3.56
CA PRO A 73 -22.10 -7.39 -2.19
C PRO A 73 -23.49 -7.66 -1.60
N ASN A 74 -23.56 -8.11 -0.34
CA ASN A 74 -24.78 -8.43 0.41
C ASN A 74 -25.62 -9.64 -0.07
N ARG A 75 -25.32 -10.25 -1.23
CA ARG A 75 -25.98 -11.50 -1.68
C ARG A 75 -25.13 -12.72 -1.40
N LYS A 76 -23.86 -12.66 -1.78
CA LYS A 76 -22.90 -13.75 -1.56
C LYS A 76 -21.90 -13.33 -0.48
N LYS A 77 -22.10 -13.84 0.75
CA LYS A 77 -21.14 -13.64 1.84
C LYS A 77 -19.94 -14.56 1.61
N VAL A 78 -18.75 -13.97 1.47
CA VAL A 78 -17.50 -14.71 1.21
C VAL A 78 -16.69 -14.97 2.47
N ALA A 79 -16.98 -14.26 3.56
CA ALA A 79 -16.32 -14.43 4.83
C ALA A 79 -17.16 -13.86 5.97
N GLU A 80 -16.89 -14.34 7.18
CA GLU A 80 -17.36 -13.78 8.44
C GLU A 80 -16.13 -13.38 9.26
N ILE A 81 -16.23 -12.24 9.95
CA ILE A 81 -15.19 -11.70 10.82
C ILE A 81 -15.76 -11.50 12.21
N THR A 82 -14.97 -11.82 13.23
CA THR A 82 -15.37 -11.60 14.62
C THR A 82 -15.07 -10.15 15.04
N TRP A 83 -15.77 -9.64 16.05
CA TRP A 83 -15.51 -8.29 16.57
C TRP A 83 -14.08 -8.12 17.11
N GLU A 84 -13.44 -9.20 17.54
CA GLU A 84 -12.04 -9.21 17.97
C GLU A 84 -11.07 -8.92 16.81
N GLN A 85 -11.45 -9.26 15.57
CA GLN A 85 -10.65 -8.98 14.37
C GLN A 85 -10.85 -7.58 13.80
N VAL A 86 -11.93 -6.89 14.22
CA VAL A 86 -12.29 -5.53 13.77
C VAL A 86 -11.74 -4.45 14.71
N ARG A 87 -11.46 -4.82 15.97
CA ARG A 87 -10.95 -3.92 17.01
C ARG A 87 -9.50 -3.50 16.77
#